data_AF-A0A7X5IF25-F1
#
_entry.id   AF-A0A7X5IF25-F1
#
_cell.length_a   1.000
_cell.length_b   1.000
_cell.length_c   1.000
_cell.angle_alpha   90.00
_cell.angle_beta   90.00
_cell.angle_gamma   90.00
#
_symmetry.space_group_name_H-M   'P 1'
#
loop_
_entity.id
_entity.type
_entity.pdbx_description
1 polymer ?
#
loop_
_entity_poly.entity_id
_entity_poly.type
_entity_poly.pdbx_seq_one_letter_code
_entity_poly.pdbx_strand_id
1 'polypeptide(L)' 'MYFDGESFNFYRSWTGFCIYKAYVERTEDGFLIQKVTVNRKEDQYAETNDRRDELLVEILISQALGRDASILWE' A
#
# COMPACT_ATOMS: atom_id res chain seq x y z
N MET A 1 5.22 7.94 -1.36
CA MET A 1 4.75 6.81 -2.19
C MET A 1 5.52 6.83 -3.50
N TYR A 2 5.96 5.67 -3.98
CA TYR A 2 6.64 5.53 -5.27
C TYR A 2 5.96 4.42 -6.07
N PHE A 3 5.70 4.66 -7.37
CA PHE A 3 5.16 3.65 -8.27
C PHE A 3 6.26 3.18 -9.23
N ASP A 4 6.55 1.89 -9.22
CA ASP A 4 7.61 1.27 -10.05
C ASP A 4 7.09 0.66 -11.36
N GLY A 5 5.77 0.75 -11.62
CA GLY A 5 5.11 0.13 -12.76
C GLY A 5 4.29 -1.11 -12.40
N GLU A 6 4.64 -1.80 -11.30
CA GLU A 6 3.98 -3.02 -10.85
C GLU A 6 3.37 -2.87 -9.45
N SER A 7 3.87 -1.94 -8.64
CA SER A 7 3.45 -1.77 -7.26
C SER A 7 3.55 -0.33 -6.75
N PHE A 8 2.63 0.04 -5.87
CA PHE A 8 2.74 1.22 -5.02
C PHE A 8 3.56 0.90 -3.77
N ASN A 9 4.68 1.59 -3.62
CA ASN A 9 5.65 1.40 -2.55
C ASN A 9 5.54 2.53 -1.52
N PHE A 10 5.29 2.16 -0.26
CA PHE A 10 5.08 3.11 0.84
C PHE A 10 6.27 3.11 1.79
N TYR A 11 6.99 4.23 1.78
CA TYR A 11 8.18 4.46 2.60
C TYR A 11 7.84 5.41 3.75
N ARG A 12 8.32 5.10 4.97
CA ARG A 12 8.27 6.06 6.09
C ARG A 12 9.22 7.21 5.81
N SER A 13 8.73 8.45 5.90
CA SER A 13 9.51 9.65 5.58
C SER A 13 10.69 9.90 6.51
N TRP A 14 10.68 9.35 7.73
CA TRP A 14 11.72 9.59 8.74
C TRP A 14 12.70 8.43 8.93
N THR A 15 12.50 7.28 8.28
CA THR A 15 13.45 6.15 8.32
C THR A 15 13.86 5.65 6.93
N GLY A 16 13.07 5.93 5.90
CA GLY A 16 13.27 5.37 4.56
C GLY A 16 12.92 3.89 4.43
N PHE A 17 12.34 3.26 5.46
CA PHE A 17 11.92 1.86 5.37
C PHE A 17 10.65 1.73 4.52
N CYS A 18 10.68 0.78 3.56
CA CYS A 18 9.49 0.35 2.85
C CYS A 18 8.64 -0.51 3.78
N ILE A 19 7.43 -0.06 4.09
CA ILE A 19 6.52 -0.76 4.99
C ILE A 19 5.49 -1.57 4.20
N TYR A 20 4.95 -1.00 3.14
CA TYR A 20 3.95 -1.65 2.31
C TYR A 20 4.35 -1.65 0.85
N LYS A 21 4.08 -2.76 0.17
CA LYS A 21 4.05 -2.85 -1.28
C LYS A 21 2.68 -3.35 -1.69
N ALA A 22 1.92 -2.53 -2.40
CA ALA A 22 0.62 -2.89 -2.97
C ALA A 22 0.83 -3.19 -4.45
N TYR A 23 0.79 -4.47 -4.81
CA TYR A 23 0.91 -4.95 -6.18
C TYR A 23 -0.40 -4.73 -6.90
N VAL A 24 -0.30 -4.20 -8.12
CA VAL A 24 -1.46 -3.85 -8.93
C VAL A 24 -1.44 -4.56 -10.26
N GLU A 25 -2.62 -4.87 -10.76
CA GLU A 25 -2.85 -5.26 -12.14
C GLU A 25 -3.52 -4.10 -12.88
N ARG A 26 -3.10 -3.88 -14.13
CA ARG A 26 -3.71 -2.85 -14.99
C ARG A 26 -4.99 -3.42 -15.62
N THR A 27 -6.09 -2.72 -15.47
CA THR A 27 -7.39 -3.03 -16.06
C THR A 27 -7.77 -1.98 -17.10
N GLU A 28 -8.89 -2.17 -17.81
CA GLU A 28 -9.43 -1.16 -18.75
C GLU A 28 -9.76 0.16 -18.03
N ASP A 29 -10.22 0.07 -16.78
CA ASP A 29 -10.66 1.21 -15.96
C ASP A 29 -9.58 1.77 -15.02
N GLY A 30 -8.37 1.19 -15.04
CA GLY A 30 -7.23 1.69 -14.27
C GLY A 30 -6.38 0.59 -13.65
N PHE A 31 -6.40 0.51 -12.33
CA PHE A 31 -5.59 -0.45 -11.55
C PHE A 31 -6.45 -1.15 -10.52
N LEU A 32 -6.17 -2.44 -10.30
CA LEU A 32 -6.75 -3.25 -9.24
C LEU A 32 -5.63 -3.75 -8.33
N ILE A 33 -5.82 -3.67 -7.01
CA ILE A 33 -4.85 -4.17 -6.02
C ILE A 33 -5.05 -5.67 -5.88
N GLN A 34 -4.03 -6.43 -6.29
CA GLN A 34 -4.04 -7.89 -6.25
C GLN A 34 -3.49 -8.45 -4.94
N LYS A 35 -2.52 -7.74 -4.34
CA LYS A 35 -1.79 -8.21 -3.16
C LYS A 35 -1.13 -7.06 -2.43
N VAL A 36 -1.09 -7.15 -1.10
CA VAL A 36 -0.22 -6.31 -0.28
C VAL A 36 0.79 -7.19 0.45
N THR A 37 2.05 -6.75 0.46
CA THR A 37 3.06 -7.27 1.38
C THR A 37 3.44 -6.22 2.41
N VAL A 38 3.49 -6.64 3.66
CA VAL A 38 3.85 -5.80 4.81
C VAL A 38 5.25 -6.20 5.31
N ASN A 39 6.10 -5.21 5.59
CA ASN A 39 7.40 -5.44 6.22
C ASN A 39 7.21 -5.81 7.70
N ARG A 40 7.43 -7.08 8.05
CA ARG A 40 7.28 -7.61 9.42
C ARG A 40 8.58 -7.63 10.23
N LYS A 41 9.59 -6.84 9.84
CA LYS A 41 10.79 -6.65 10.66
C LYS A 41 10.44 -5.76 11.85
N GLU A 42 10.43 -6.32 13.05
CA GLU A 42 9.99 -5.66 14.28
C GLU A 42 10.73 -4.35 14.58
N ASP A 43 12.03 -4.29 14.27
CA ASP A 43 12.87 -3.08 14.42
C ASP A 43 12.53 -1.96 13.43
N GLN A 44 11.77 -2.26 12.37
CA GLN A 44 11.36 -1.33 11.32
C GLN A 44 9.88 -0.99 11.39
N TYR A 45 9.05 -1.96 11.78
CA TYR A 45 7.60 -1.86 11.87
C TYR A 45 7.03 -2.91 12.84
N ALA A 46 6.37 -2.44 13.90
CA ALA A 46 5.94 -3.27 15.02
C ALA A 46 4.44 -3.62 15.02
N GLU A 47 3.65 -3.07 14.08
CA GLU A 47 2.25 -3.46 13.95
C GLU A 47 2.17 -4.90 13.42
N THR A 48 1.24 -5.66 13.98
CA THR A 48 1.05 -7.09 13.71
C THR A 48 -0.39 -7.43 13.32
N ASN A 49 -1.30 -6.47 13.39
CA ASN A 49 -2.69 -6.64 13.01
C ASN A 49 -2.89 -6.36 11.51
N ASP A 50 -3.09 -7.41 10.74
CA ASP A 50 -3.31 -7.34 9.29
C ASP A 50 -4.47 -6.40 8.91
N ARG A 51 -5.55 -6.34 9.71
CA ARG A 51 -6.69 -5.46 9.42
C ARG A 51 -6.33 -3.98 9.58
N ARG A 52 -5.43 -3.66 10.51
CA ARG A 52 -4.91 -2.29 10.64
C ARG A 52 -4.01 -1.91 9.47
N ASP A 53 -3.19 -2.84 9.01
CA ASP A 53 -2.31 -2.62 7.86
C ASP A 53 -3.12 -2.40 6.58
N GLU A 54 -4.14 -3.21 6.36
CA GLU A 54 -5.08 -3.08 5.24
C GLU A 54 -5.72 -1.68 5.22
N LEU A 55 -6.29 -1.26 6.36
CA LEU A 55 -6.89 0.07 6.49
C LEU A 55 -5.87 1.18 6.23
N LEU A 56 -4.63 1.03 6.73
CA LEU A 56 -3.61 2.05 6.54
C LEU A 56 -3.16 2.14 5.07
N VAL A 57 -3.05 1.01 4.36
CA VAL A 57 -2.76 1.01 2.92
C VAL A 57 -3.88 1.68 2.13
N GLU A 58 -5.14 1.40 2.45
CA GLU A 58 -6.29 2.05 1.81
C GLU A 58 -6.28 3.58 2.03
N ILE A 59 -6.01 4.03 3.26
CA ILE A 59 -5.88 5.47 3.58
C ILE A 59 -4.74 6.10 2.77
N LEU A 60 -3.57 5.45 2.74
CA LEU A 60 -2.39 5.99 2.05
C LEU A 60 -2.60 6.08 0.53
N ILE A 61 -3.23 5.08 -0.08
CA ILE A 61 -3.59 5.11 -1.51
C ILE A 61 -4.64 6.19 -1.77
N SER A 62 -5.69 6.26 -0.93
CA SER A 62 -6.75 7.26 -1.09
C SER A 62 -6.19 8.68 -1.03
N GLN A 63 -5.31 8.97 -0.07
CA GLN A 63 -4.64 10.25 0.07
C GLN A 63 -3.77 10.58 -1.14
N ALA A 64 -3.07 9.58 -1.69
CA ALA A 64 -2.20 9.79 -2.84
C ALA A 64 -2.97 10.03 -4.14
N LEU A 65 -4.15 9.40 -4.30
CA LEU A 65 -5.00 9.56 -5.48
C LEU A 65 -6.01 10.70 -5.36
N GLY A 66 -6.25 11.22 -4.15
CA GLY A 66 -7.29 12.22 -3.90
C GLY A 66 -8.72 11.69 -4.09
N ARG A 67 -8.92 10.37 -4.03
CA ARG A 67 -10.22 9.69 -4.18
C ARG A 67 -10.28 8.44 -3.32
N ASP A 68 -11.47 7.90 -3.14
CA ASP A 68 -11.68 6.64 -2.43
C ASP A 68 -10.93 5.49 -3.12
N ALA A 69 -10.09 4.77 -2.37
CA ALA A 69 -9.34 3.62 -2.85
C ALA A 69 -9.95 2.27 -2.44
N SER A 70 -11.04 2.26 -1.65
CA SER A 70 -11.75 1.03 -1.32
C SER A 70 -12.25 0.30 -2.57
N ILE A 71 -12.56 1.06 -3.64
CA ILE A 71 -12.97 0.55 -4.95
C ILE A 71 -11.85 -0.13 -5.75
N LEU A 72 -10.59 -0.05 -5.29
CA LEU A 72 -9.45 -0.65 -5.98
C LEU A 72 -9.17 -2.08 -5.50
N TRP A 73 -9.97 -2.57 -4.56
CA TRP A 73 -9.93 -3.93 -4.07
C TRP A 73 -11.08 -4.72 -4.70
N GLU A 74 -10.81 -5.98 -5.05
CA GLU A 74 -11.86 -6.97 -5.36
C GLU A 74 -12.45 -7.57 -4.07
#